data_AF-A0A8T3LNY8-F1
#
_entry.id   AF-A0A8T3LNY8-F1
#
_cell.length_a   1.000
_cell.length_b   1.000
_cell.length_c   1.000
_cell.angle_alpha   90.00
_cell.angle_beta   90.00
_cell.angle_gamma   90.00
#
_symmetry.space_group_name_H-M   'P 1'
#
loop_
_entity.id
_entity.type
_entity.pdbx_description
1 polymer ?
#
loop_
_entity_poly.entity_id
_entity_poly.type
_entity_poly.pdbx_seq_one_letter_code
_entity_poly.pdbx_strand_id
1 'polypeptide(L)' 'TYIPEGFELGALGTGSHGFYERLGWLTWQGPSNVRTATGTLPTPDDDGYIMVLSTPTSPALDLTTPISCEWRPGDVW' A
#
# COMPACT_ATOMS: atom_id res chain seq x y z
N THR A 1 1.70 12.15 15.10
CA THR A 1 1.29 11.18 14.05
C THR A 1 2.56 10.54 13.53
N TYR A 2 2.73 9.22 13.67
CA TYR A 2 4.05 8.55 13.65
C TYR A 2 4.60 8.22 12.23
N ILE A 3 3.75 8.21 11.20
CA ILE A 3 4.15 7.81 9.84
C ILE A 3 5.15 8.80 9.20
N PRO A 4 4.95 10.13 9.24
CA PRO A 4 5.86 11.08 8.58
C PRO A 4 7.27 11.16 9.17
N GLU A 5 7.48 10.65 10.39
CA GLU A 5 8.74 10.84 11.15
C GLU A 5 9.67 9.62 11.09
N GLY A 6 9.23 8.49 10.54
CA GLY A 6 10.02 7.24 10.53
C GLY A 6 9.85 6.31 9.34
N PHE A 7 8.97 6.64 8.38
CA PHE A 7 8.68 5.77 7.23
C PHE A 7 8.68 6.55 5.92
N GLU A 8 9.10 5.87 4.86
CA GLU A 8 9.12 6.42 3.49
C GLU A 8 7.72 6.46 2.86
N LEU A 9 6.74 5.72 3.39
CA LEU A 9 5.35 5.74 2.94
C LEU A 9 4.41 5.18 4.01
N GLY A 10 3.15 5.61 3.99
CA GLY A 10 2.04 4.93 4.65
C GLY A 10 1.25 4.08 3.64
N ALA A 11 0.72 2.94 4.07
CA ALA A 11 -0.16 2.10 3.26
C ALA A 11 -1.37 1.62 4.09
N LEU A 12 -2.51 1.45 3.44
CA LEU A 12 -3.72 0.85 4.00
C LEU A 12 -4.54 0.13 2.92
N GLY A 13 -5.34 -0.86 3.31
CA GLY A 13 -6.43 -1.42 2.50
C GLY A 13 -7.79 -0.84 2.93
N THR A 14 -8.61 -0.38 1.98
CA THR A 14 -9.96 0.14 2.30
C THR A 14 -10.92 0.12 1.12
N GLY A 15 -12.21 -0.11 1.40
CA GLY A 15 -13.29 0.18 0.45
C GLY A 15 -13.73 1.65 0.42
N SER A 16 -13.25 2.50 1.35
CA SER A 16 -13.73 3.88 1.56
C SER A 16 -12.81 4.95 0.95
N HIS A 17 -12.42 4.79 -0.31
CA HIS A 17 -11.44 5.65 -1.01
C HIS A 17 -11.73 7.15 -0.86
N GLY A 18 -12.96 7.58 -1.15
CA GLY A 18 -13.30 9.01 -1.14
C GLY A 18 -13.14 9.72 0.22
N PHE A 19 -13.09 8.97 1.32
CA PHE A 19 -12.74 9.55 2.63
C PHE A 19 -11.23 9.84 2.72
N TYR A 20 -10.39 8.88 2.33
CA TYR A 20 -8.94 8.95 2.45
C TYR A 20 -8.28 9.81 1.36
N GLU A 21 -8.85 9.87 0.15
CA GLU A 21 -8.38 10.76 -0.93
C GLU A 21 -8.32 12.22 -0.47
N ARG A 22 -9.31 12.67 0.31
CA ARG A 22 -9.37 14.03 0.88
C ARG A 22 -8.26 14.30 1.90
N LEU A 23 -7.67 13.23 2.46
CA LEU A 23 -6.55 13.29 3.40
C LEU A 23 -5.20 13.12 2.68
N GLY A 24 -5.17 13.15 1.34
CA GLY A 24 -3.96 13.05 0.53
C GLY A 24 -3.52 11.63 0.20
N TRP A 25 -4.35 10.62 0.51
CA TRP A 25 -4.06 9.25 0.11
C TRP A 25 -4.34 9.04 -1.38
N LEU A 26 -3.54 8.19 -2.01
CA LEU A 26 -3.63 7.87 -3.43
C LEU A 26 -3.85 6.37 -3.59
N THR A 27 -4.79 5.97 -4.44
CA THR A 27 -4.99 4.56 -4.80
C THR A 27 -3.76 4.02 -5.53
N TRP A 28 -3.25 2.89 -5.06
CA TRP A 28 -2.25 2.12 -5.79
C TRP A 28 -2.93 1.39 -6.95
N GLN A 29 -2.45 1.59 -8.17
CA GLN A 29 -3.07 1.09 -9.40
C GLN A 29 -2.38 -0.15 -9.96
N GLY A 30 -1.13 -0.38 -9.55
CA GLY A 30 -0.37 -1.57 -9.92
C GLY A 30 -0.80 -2.82 -9.13
N PRO A 31 -0.33 -4.00 -9.56
CA PRO A 31 -0.67 -5.26 -8.92
C PRO A 31 -0.08 -5.36 -7.51
N SER A 32 -0.84 -5.94 -6.59
CA SER A 32 -0.43 -6.18 -5.22
C SER A 32 0.07 -7.60 -5.01
N ASN A 33 1.00 -7.76 -4.05
CA ASN A 33 1.60 -9.05 -3.73
C ASN A 33 1.94 -9.17 -2.24
N VAL A 34 2.11 -10.40 -1.76
CA VAL A 34 2.67 -10.69 -0.44
C VAL A 34 4.02 -11.39 -0.58
N ARG A 35 5.03 -10.93 0.18
CA ARG A 35 6.33 -11.61 0.31
C ARG A 35 6.24 -12.67 1.39
N THR A 36 6.37 -13.93 1.01
CA THR A 36 6.38 -15.09 1.90
C THR A 36 7.78 -15.71 1.98
N ALA A 37 7.99 -16.65 2.91
CA ALA A 37 9.25 -17.40 3.00
C ALA A 37 9.60 -18.20 1.73
N THR A 38 8.60 -18.52 0.90
CA THR A 38 8.76 -19.32 -0.33
C THR A 38 8.74 -18.48 -1.61
N GLY A 39 8.57 -17.16 -1.50
CA GLY A 39 8.54 -16.25 -2.63
C GLY A 39 7.40 -15.22 -2.57
N THR A 40 7.31 -14.42 -3.62
CA THR A 40 6.27 -13.40 -3.79
C THR A 40 5.04 -14.00 -4.47
N LEU A 41 3.88 -13.84 -3.86
CA LEU A 41 2.59 -14.32 -4.39
C LEU A 41 1.66 -13.13 -4.68
N PRO A 42 0.91 -13.12 -5.80
CA PRO A 42 -0.03 -12.05 -6.11
C PRO A 42 -1.25 -12.06 -5.18
N THR A 43 -1.81 -10.88 -4.91
CA THR A 43 -3.01 -10.67 -4.07
C THR A 43 -4.10 -9.92 -4.85
N PRO A 44 -4.61 -10.47 -5.97
CA PRO A 44 -5.48 -9.73 -6.89
C PRO A 44 -6.83 -9.30 -6.28
N ASP A 45 -7.27 -9.91 -5.19
CA ASP A 45 -8.48 -9.50 -4.47
C ASP A 45 -8.31 -8.15 -3.76
N ASP A 46 -7.06 -7.74 -3.50
CA ASP A 46 -6.69 -6.47 -2.86
C ASP A 46 -6.35 -5.37 -3.89
N ASP A 47 -6.25 -5.72 -5.18
CA ASP A 47 -5.94 -4.77 -6.24
C ASP A 47 -7.03 -3.69 -6.32
N GLY A 48 -6.60 -2.42 -6.34
CA GLY A 48 -7.50 -1.27 -6.34
C GLY A 48 -8.13 -0.95 -4.99
N TYR A 49 -7.81 -1.69 -3.91
CA TYR A 49 -8.21 -1.36 -2.53
C TYR A 49 -7.07 -0.80 -1.68
N ILE A 50 -5.83 -0.91 -2.16
CA ILE A 50 -4.67 -0.37 -1.47
C ILE A 50 -4.54 1.12 -1.76
N MET A 51 -4.36 1.91 -0.71
CA MET A 51 -4.03 3.33 -0.80
C MET A 51 -2.70 3.61 -0.11
N VAL A 52 -1.95 4.55 -0.64
CA VAL A 52 -0.67 5.02 -0.08
C VAL A 52 -0.71 6.49 0.28
N LEU A 53 0.06 6.87 1.28
CA LEU A 53 0.30 8.26 1.67
C LEU A 53 1.79 8.53 1.61
N SER A 54 2.19 9.48 0.76
CA SER A 54 3.58 9.93 0.70
C SER A 54 3.95 10.69 1.98
N THR A 55 5.18 10.51 2.43
CA THR A 55 5.81 11.26 3.52
C THR A 55 6.86 12.22 2.93
N PRO A 56 7.42 13.14 3.74
CA PRO A 56 8.50 14.02 3.28
C PRO A 56 9.75 13.29 2.77
N THR A 57 9.93 12.01 3.11
CA THR A 57 11.05 11.17 2.69
C THR A 57 10.68 10.17 1.59
N SER A 58 9.45 10.21 1.08
CA SER A 58 9.06 9.31 -0.03
C SER A 58 9.93 9.54 -1.26
N PRO A 59 10.41 8.47 -1.92
CA PRO A 59 10.89 8.58 -3.28
C PRO A 59 9.74 8.95 -4.22
N ALA A 60 10.06 9.24 -5.49
CA ALA A 60 9.04 9.35 -6.51
C ALA A 60 8.32 7.99 -6.65
N LEU A 61 7.02 7.96 -6.31
CA LEU A 61 6.21 6.75 -6.37
C LEU A 61 5.53 6.65 -7.74
N ASP A 62 5.82 5.57 -8.47
CA ASP A 62 5.03 5.16 -9.63
C ASP A 62 3.93 4.19 -9.16
N LEU A 63 2.71 4.72 -9.02
CA LEU A 63 1.55 3.99 -8.51
C LEU A 63 1.09 2.84 -9.41
N THR A 64 1.65 2.71 -10.60
CA THR A 64 1.32 1.65 -11.57
C THR A 64 2.24 0.43 -11.47
N THR A 65 3.33 0.55 -10.71
CA THR A 65 4.28 -0.54 -10.48
C THR A 65 3.76 -1.53 -9.44
N PRO A 66 4.28 -2.77 -9.37
CA PRO A 66 3.87 -3.71 -8.34
C PRO A 66 4.20 -3.22 -6.93
N ILE A 67 3.29 -3.41 -5.99
CA ILE A 67 3.54 -3.21 -4.55
C ILE A 67 3.54 -4.56 -3.83
N SER A 68 4.28 -4.67 -2.73
CA SER A 68 4.23 -5.86 -1.89
C SER A 68 4.34 -5.59 -0.40
N CYS A 69 3.54 -6.32 0.40
CA CYS A 69 3.63 -6.35 1.85
C CYS A 69 4.46 -7.56 2.34
N GLU A 70 4.78 -7.57 3.62
CA GLU A 70 5.34 -8.75 4.28
C GLU A 70 4.22 -9.65 4.81
N TRP A 71 4.44 -10.96 4.78
CA TRP A 71 3.46 -11.91 5.27
C TRP A 71 3.13 -11.70 6.75
N ARG A 72 1.83 -11.74 7.04
CA ARG A 72 1.27 -11.83 8.39
C ARG A 72 0.09 -12.81 8.41
N PRO A 73 -0.28 -13.38 9.57
CA PRO A 73 -1.52 -14.14 9.69
C PRO A 73 -2.76 -13.30 9.41
N GLY A 74 -3.76 -13.91 8.76
CA GLY A 74 -5.04 -13.28 8.41
C GLY A 74 -5.02 -12.65 7.02
N ASP A 75 -5.81 -11.59 6.86
CA ASP A 75 -5.66 -10.67 5.73
C ASP A 75 -4.24 -10.10 5.75
N VAL A 76 -3.57 -10.04 4.59
CA VAL A 76 -2.16 -9.64 4.49
C VAL A 76 -1.99 -8.14 4.25
N TRP A 77 -3.05 -7.46 3.77
CA TRP A 77 -3.07 -6.01 3.51
C TRP A 77 -3.84 -5.22 4.58
#